data_AF-A0A9E3ZG16-F1
#
_entry.id   AF-A0A9E3ZG16-F1
#
_cell.length_a   1.000
_cell.length_b   1.000
_cell.length_c   1.000
_cell.angle_alpha   90.00
_cell.angle_beta   90.00
_cell.angle_gamma   90.00
#
_symmetry.space_group_name_H-M   'P 1'
#
loop_
_entity.id
_entity.type
_entity.pdbx_description
1 polymer ?
#
loop_
_entity_poly.entity_id
_entity_poly.type
_entity_poly.pdbx_seq_one_letter_code
_entity_poly.pdbx_strand_id
1 'polypeptide(L)'
;MLPRLVNFREKVTLIMGTGVQFLDFGMKIPLRKELPGEFVLRETNRSLTRLEHDERNDRFVHPANPGVAVQSKYSVPVDESVKLLDGVWIPIPVLRTQPGGSFAEGPLTWARARLVTVEDGQDPDKNTHRVTLAFDTSVFDDNSDMQYLAPTRADVQAGATFSFAHRGNQMGWFGELPWIEGWIRELFLDGADTRLKLPPEDVEIELENLSHHAHYLNVLALIGRYATLPTITLLSNSPGDVDKAIEVDMVLDVGNSRTCGILIEKHAQQSQEVPTDKYELELRDLTSPEHLYAEPFESRVEF
;
A
#
# COMPACT_ATOMS: atom_id res chain seq x y z
N MET A 1 5.55 -18.58 5.89
CA MET A 1 6.37 -18.37 4.66
C MET A 1 6.00 -17.03 4.03
N LEU A 2 6.88 -16.41 3.25
CA LEU A 2 6.53 -15.18 2.53
C LEU A 2 5.53 -15.49 1.39
N PRO A 3 4.54 -14.60 1.10
CA PRO A 3 3.73 -14.70 -0.09
C PRO A 3 4.59 -14.82 -1.35
N ARG A 4 4.18 -15.72 -2.24
CA ARG A 4 4.75 -15.78 -3.59
C ARG A 4 4.37 -14.49 -4.32
N LEU A 5 5.36 -13.78 -4.84
CA LEU A 5 5.09 -12.59 -5.63
C LEU A 5 4.38 -12.93 -6.94
N VAL A 6 3.32 -12.17 -7.20
CA VAL A 6 2.67 -12.15 -8.50
C VAL A 6 3.33 -11.06 -9.33
N ASN A 7 3.75 -11.39 -10.55
CA ASN A 7 4.19 -10.38 -11.51
C ASN A 7 2.95 -9.70 -12.11
N PHE A 8 2.44 -8.69 -11.41
CA PHE A 8 1.32 -7.91 -11.89
C PHE A 8 1.67 -7.22 -13.21
N ARG A 9 0.77 -7.30 -14.20
CA ARG A 9 0.87 -6.51 -15.43
C ARG A 9 0.68 -5.02 -15.10
N GLU A 10 0.77 -4.15 -16.09
CA GLU A 10 0.52 -2.69 -15.93
C GLU A 10 -0.84 -2.35 -15.30
N LYS A 11 -1.80 -3.29 -15.36
CA LYS A 11 -3.13 -3.18 -14.79
C LYS A 11 -3.49 -4.43 -14.00
N VAL A 12 -4.05 -4.23 -12.81
CA VAL A 12 -4.63 -5.26 -11.95
C VAL A 12 -6.10 -4.96 -11.70
N THR A 13 -6.87 -6.02 -11.52
CA THR A 13 -8.29 -5.94 -11.20
C THR A 13 -8.51 -6.37 -9.76
N LEU A 14 -9.31 -5.59 -9.05
CA LEU A 14 -9.91 -5.97 -7.78
C LEU A 14 -11.40 -6.21 -7.97
N ILE A 15 -11.99 -7.08 -7.16
CA ILE A 15 -13.42 -7.37 -7.20
C ILE A 15 -14.16 -6.55 -6.14
N MET A 16 -15.23 -5.84 -6.51
CA MET A 16 -15.97 -5.04 -5.54
C MET A 16 -16.70 -5.91 -4.49
N GLY A 17 -16.80 -5.39 -3.27
CA GLY A 17 -17.65 -5.94 -2.21
C GLY A 17 -17.19 -7.29 -1.65
N THR A 18 -15.90 -7.64 -1.78
CA THR A 18 -15.37 -8.91 -1.25
C THR A 18 -14.52 -8.72 0.00
N GLY A 19 -14.67 -7.59 0.70
CA GLY A 19 -13.86 -7.24 1.86
C GLY A 19 -12.49 -6.69 1.46
N VAL A 20 -11.43 -7.15 2.13
CA VAL A 20 -10.06 -6.68 1.89
C VAL A 20 -9.33 -7.58 0.91
N GLN A 21 -8.77 -7.00 -0.16
CA GLN A 21 -7.88 -7.69 -1.09
C GLN A 21 -6.45 -7.20 -0.93
N PHE A 22 -5.48 -8.11 -1.02
CA PHE A 22 -4.06 -7.83 -0.81
C PHE A 22 -3.28 -7.94 -2.12
N LEU A 23 -2.31 -7.04 -2.30
CA LEU A 23 -1.31 -7.13 -3.38
C LEU A 23 0.09 -7.06 -2.75
N ASP A 24 0.93 -8.05 -3.02
CA ASP A 24 2.28 -8.15 -2.46
C ASP A 24 3.36 -7.85 -3.50
N PHE A 25 4.36 -7.07 -3.09
CA PHE A 25 5.49 -6.68 -3.93
C PHE A 25 6.82 -6.88 -3.19
N GLY A 26 7.86 -7.22 -3.92
CA GLY A 26 9.23 -7.25 -3.42
C GLY A 26 10.04 -6.08 -3.97
N MET A 27 10.91 -5.52 -3.14
CA MET A 27 11.75 -4.38 -3.50
C MET A 27 13.22 -4.60 -3.12
N LYS A 28 14.10 -4.18 -4.02
CA LYS A 28 15.56 -4.12 -3.81
C LYS A 28 15.95 -2.67 -3.59
N ILE A 29 15.90 -2.22 -2.34
CA ILE A 29 16.16 -0.85 -1.96
C ILE A 29 17.60 -0.75 -1.44
N PRO A 30 18.50 -0.04 -2.13
CA PRO A 30 19.88 0.12 -1.67
C PRO A 30 19.95 1.23 -0.61
N LEU A 31 19.31 1.05 0.56
CA LEU A 31 19.10 2.11 1.56
C LEU A 31 20.34 2.96 1.87
N ARG A 32 21.52 2.34 2.02
CA ARG A 32 22.78 3.05 2.31
C ARG A 32 23.28 3.97 1.19
N LYS A 33 22.75 3.82 -0.02
CA LYS A 33 23.07 4.65 -1.19
C LYS A 33 21.94 5.63 -1.54
N GLU A 34 20.79 5.53 -0.87
CA GLU A 34 19.71 6.49 -1.08
C GLU A 34 20.12 7.85 -0.54
N LEU A 35 19.89 8.89 -1.35
CA LEU A 35 19.97 10.25 -0.86
C LEU A 35 18.86 10.47 0.19
N PRO A 36 19.11 11.31 1.21
CA PRO A 36 18.07 11.79 2.10
C PRO A 36 16.87 12.34 1.32
N GLY A 37 15.69 12.28 1.94
CA GLY A 37 14.56 13.07 1.48
C GLY A 37 14.84 14.54 1.74
N GLU A 38 14.68 15.37 0.72
CA GLU A 38 14.75 16.82 0.83
C GLU A 38 13.36 17.42 0.76
N PHE A 39 13.07 18.42 1.60
CA PHE A 39 11.71 18.91 1.81
C PHE A 39 11.63 20.43 1.92
N VAL A 40 10.47 20.95 1.51
CA VAL A 40 10.05 22.32 1.75
C VAL A 40 8.69 22.36 2.44
N LEU A 41 8.43 23.43 3.20
CA LEU A 41 7.09 23.70 3.71
C LEU A 41 6.12 23.96 2.57
N ARG A 42 4.91 23.43 2.67
CA ARG A 42 3.81 23.88 1.83
C ARG A 42 3.33 25.27 2.28
N GLU A 43 2.62 25.96 1.39
CA GLU A 43 2.06 27.29 1.66
C GLU A 43 1.12 27.32 2.88
N THR A 44 0.48 26.19 3.18
CA THR A 44 -0.39 25.98 4.34
C THR A 44 0.38 25.99 5.67
N ASN A 45 1.70 25.79 5.65
CA ASN A 45 2.56 25.53 6.81
C ASN A 45 2.12 24.35 7.70
N ARG A 46 1.31 23.43 7.16
CA ARG A 46 0.78 22.26 7.90
C ARG A 46 1.40 20.94 7.48
N SER A 47 2.11 20.92 6.36
CA SER A 47 2.76 19.72 5.85
C SER A 47 3.97 20.07 4.98
N LEU A 48 4.68 19.03 4.56
CA LEU A 48 5.87 19.13 3.73
C LEU A 48 5.59 18.69 2.29
N THR A 49 6.38 19.20 1.35
CA THR A 49 6.53 18.62 0.02
C THR A 49 7.92 18.07 -0.15
N ARG A 50 8.00 16.79 -0.51
CA ARG A 50 9.25 16.14 -0.88
C ARG A 50 9.70 16.63 -2.26
N LEU A 51 10.95 17.09 -2.34
CA LEU A 51 11.59 17.51 -3.58
C LEU A 51 12.03 16.29 -4.41
N GLU A 52 12.18 16.51 -5.71
CA GLU A 52 12.80 15.56 -6.63
C GLU A 52 14.26 15.97 -6.89
N HIS A 53 15.15 14.99 -6.98
CA HIS A 53 16.54 15.22 -7.36
C HIS A 53 16.66 15.15 -8.88
N ASP A 54 17.06 16.27 -9.48
CA ASP A 54 17.42 16.37 -10.88
C ASP A 54 18.88 15.95 -11.03
N GLU A 55 19.11 14.65 -11.23
CA GLU A 55 20.44 14.03 -11.36
C GLU A 55 21.31 14.70 -12.44
N ARG A 56 20.69 15.27 -13.49
CA ARG A 56 21.44 15.88 -14.61
C ARG A 56 22.13 17.17 -14.22
N ASN A 57 21.52 17.93 -13.34
CA ASN A 57 22.02 19.24 -12.91
C ASN A 57 22.43 19.26 -11.43
N ASP A 58 22.39 18.09 -10.78
CA ASP A 58 22.66 17.87 -9.36
C ASP A 58 22.00 18.91 -8.44
N ARG A 59 20.67 19.02 -8.58
CA ARG A 59 19.86 20.01 -7.85
C ARG A 59 18.53 19.43 -7.43
N PHE A 60 17.91 20.03 -6.43
CA PHE A 60 16.55 19.67 -6.02
C PHE A 60 15.53 20.59 -6.68
N VAL A 61 14.39 20.02 -7.07
CA VAL A 61 13.32 20.73 -7.76
C VAL A 61 11.96 20.37 -7.16
N HIS A 62 11.01 21.29 -7.24
CA HIS A 62 9.64 21.01 -6.85
C HIS A 62 8.97 20.16 -7.95
N PRO A 63 8.24 19.07 -7.63
CA PRO A 63 7.61 18.21 -8.64
C PRO A 63 6.64 18.94 -9.59
N ALA A 64 5.96 19.99 -9.12
CA ALA A 64 5.09 20.83 -9.96
C ALA A 64 5.85 21.81 -10.88
N ASN A 65 7.13 22.07 -10.59
CA ASN A 65 7.95 23.01 -11.36
C ASN A 65 9.40 22.49 -11.46
N PRO A 66 9.64 21.43 -12.27
CA PRO A 66 10.95 20.80 -12.38
C PRO A 66 12.01 21.68 -13.05
N GLY A 67 11.62 22.82 -13.62
CA GLY A 67 12.56 23.75 -14.26
C GLY A 67 13.37 24.60 -13.28
N VAL A 68 12.86 24.78 -12.06
CA VAL A 68 13.41 25.74 -11.08
C VAL A 68 14.01 24.99 -9.90
N ALA A 69 15.27 25.30 -9.59
CA ALA A 69 15.95 24.78 -8.41
C ALA A 69 15.30 25.33 -7.14
N VAL A 70 15.13 24.47 -6.16
CA VAL A 70 14.55 24.81 -4.85
C VAL A 70 15.53 24.40 -3.77
N GLN A 71 15.80 25.32 -2.85
CA GLN A 71 16.63 25.02 -1.68
C GLN A 71 15.77 24.25 -0.67
N SER A 72 16.30 23.10 -0.23
CA SER A 72 15.69 22.32 0.83
C SER A 72 15.72 23.06 2.17
N LYS A 73 14.66 22.90 2.95
CA LYS A 73 14.57 23.39 4.32
C LYS A 73 14.80 22.27 5.34
N TYR A 74 14.45 21.04 5.00
CA TYR A 74 14.61 19.87 5.87
C TYR A 74 15.19 18.71 5.07
N SER A 75 16.11 17.98 5.68
CA SER A 75 16.73 16.79 5.12
C SER A 75 16.54 15.63 6.09
N VAL A 76 15.91 14.54 5.66
CA VAL A 76 15.61 13.39 6.52
C VAL A 76 16.14 12.10 5.87
N PRO A 77 17.02 11.35 6.55
CA PRO A 77 17.52 10.07 6.07
C PRO A 77 16.40 9.06 5.76
N VAL A 78 16.53 8.39 4.62
CA VAL A 78 15.53 7.44 4.14
C VAL A 78 15.55 6.15 4.97
N ASP A 79 16.73 5.73 5.43
CA ASP A 79 16.91 4.56 6.30
C ASP A 79 16.26 4.75 7.68
N GLU A 80 16.34 5.94 8.27
CA GLU A 80 15.57 6.27 9.48
C GLU A 80 14.06 6.19 9.24
N SER A 81 13.60 6.66 8.08
CA SER A 81 12.18 6.61 7.69
C SER A 81 11.68 5.17 7.55
N VAL A 82 12.48 4.29 6.95
CA VAL A 82 12.16 2.85 6.86
C VAL A 82 12.19 2.22 8.25
N LYS A 83 13.20 2.50 9.07
CA LYS A 83 13.31 1.99 10.44
C LYS A 83 12.10 2.38 11.30
N LEU A 84 11.65 3.63 11.18
CA LEU A 84 10.47 4.13 11.91
C LEU A 84 9.20 3.37 11.50
N LEU A 85 9.00 3.11 10.21
CA LEU A 85 7.74 2.59 9.67
C LEU A 85 7.75 1.08 9.32
N ASP A 86 8.84 0.38 9.66
CA ASP A 86 9.02 -1.05 9.42
C ASP A 86 7.94 -1.90 10.14
N GLY A 87 7.17 -2.66 9.37
CA GLY A 87 6.07 -3.48 9.90
C GLY A 87 4.87 -2.70 10.42
N VAL A 88 4.70 -1.45 10.01
CA VAL A 88 3.56 -0.60 10.41
C VAL A 88 2.65 -0.36 9.20
N TRP A 89 1.33 -0.40 9.44
CA TRP A 89 0.35 -0.03 8.42
C TRP A 89 0.24 1.49 8.30
N ILE A 90 0.43 2.00 7.09
CA ILE A 90 0.26 3.42 6.76
C ILE A 90 -0.86 3.61 5.73
N PRO A 91 -1.67 4.68 5.82
CA PRO A 91 -2.59 5.03 4.76
C PRO A 91 -1.81 5.44 3.51
N ILE A 92 -2.28 5.04 2.33
CA ILE A 92 -1.65 5.41 1.07
C ILE A 92 -2.65 6.04 0.10
N PRO A 93 -2.24 7.10 -0.64
CA PRO A 93 -3.07 7.74 -1.65
C PRO A 93 -3.12 6.89 -2.94
N VAL A 94 -4.04 5.94 -2.99
CA VAL A 94 -4.43 5.29 -4.27
C VAL A 94 -5.67 6.00 -4.78
N LEU A 95 -5.48 6.90 -5.74
CA LEU A 95 -6.47 7.89 -6.14
C LEU A 95 -7.01 7.59 -7.53
N ARG A 96 -8.24 8.02 -7.80
CA ARG A 96 -8.84 7.92 -9.14
C ARG A 96 -8.04 8.77 -10.12
N THR A 97 -7.63 8.15 -11.22
CA THR A 97 -6.90 8.81 -12.30
C THR A 97 -7.89 9.50 -13.24
N GLN A 98 -7.58 10.73 -13.64
CA GLN A 98 -8.36 11.52 -14.56
C GLN A 98 -7.72 11.53 -15.96
N PRO A 99 -8.50 11.84 -17.01
CA PRO A 99 -7.95 12.09 -18.33
C PRO A 99 -6.84 13.15 -18.27
N GLY A 100 -5.68 12.85 -18.88
CA GLY A 100 -4.50 13.72 -18.81
C GLY A 100 -3.52 13.40 -17.68
N GLY A 101 -3.81 12.39 -16.84
CA GLY A 101 -2.87 11.87 -15.84
C GLY A 101 -2.87 12.62 -14.50
N SER A 102 -3.83 13.54 -14.29
CA SER A 102 -4.09 14.11 -12.96
C SER A 102 -4.86 13.13 -12.07
N PHE A 103 -4.94 13.45 -10.78
CA PHE A 103 -5.67 12.65 -9.79
C PHE A 103 -6.88 13.43 -9.28
N ALA A 104 -7.97 12.71 -9.03
CA ALA A 104 -9.08 13.24 -8.24
C ALA A 104 -8.69 13.27 -6.75
N GLU A 105 -9.43 14.06 -5.95
CA GLU A 105 -9.29 14.09 -4.49
C GLU A 105 -9.97 12.89 -3.82
N GLY A 106 -9.54 11.68 -4.15
CA GLY A 106 -10.05 10.44 -3.56
C GLY A 106 -9.95 9.22 -4.49
N PRO A 107 -10.32 8.04 -3.99
CA PRO A 107 -10.95 7.80 -2.69
C PRO A 107 -9.96 7.90 -1.51
N LEU A 108 -10.45 8.29 -0.34
CA LEU A 108 -9.57 8.70 0.77
C LEU A 108 -9.16 7.56 1.72
N THR A 109 -10.00 6.56 1.94
CA THR A 109 -9.82 5.63 3.09
C THR A 109 -9.60 4.17 2.71
N TRP A 110 -9.61 3.85 1.42
CA TRP A 110 -9.73 2.47 0.94
C TRP A 110 -8.41 1.71 0.81
N ALA A 111 -7.25 2.37 0.92
CA ALA A 111 -5.95 1.74 0.66
C ALA A 111 -4.93 1.98 1.79
N ARG A 112 -4.21 0.91 2.15
CA ARG A 112 -3.10 0.92 3.13
C ARG A 112 -1.89 0.15 2.59
N ALA A 113 -0.71 0.48 3.08
CA ALA A 113 0.53 -0.25 2.81
C ALA A 113 1.23 -0.64 4.12
N ARG A 114 1.91 -1.78 4.10
CA ARG A 114 2.84 -2.22 5.15
C ARG A 114 4.16 -2.59 4.51
N LEU A 115 5.21 -1.82 4.81
CA LEU A 115 6.58 -2.08 4.37
C LEU A 115 7.28 -2.90 5.44
N VAL A 116 7.98 -3.96 5.05
CA VAL A 116 8.84 -4.74 5.95
C VAL A 116 10.21 -4.96 5.34
N THR A 117 11.22 -4.88 6.18
CA THR A 117 12.58 -5.31 5.91
C THR A 117 12.63 -6.83 5.94
N VAL A 118 13.29 -7.44 4.95
CA VAL A 118 13.44 -8.88 4.87
C VAL A 118 14.91 -9.24 5.07
N GLU A 119 15.16 -10.23 5.94
CA GLU A 119 16.53 -10.68 6.20
C GLU A 119 17.13 -11.40 4.98
N ASP A 120 18.44 -11.32 4.87
CA ASP A 120 19.19 -11.96 3.79
C ASP A 120 18.89 -13.47 3.73
N GLY A 121 18.40 -13.92 2.58
CA GLY A 121 18.10 -15.33 2.32
C GLY A 121 16.67 -15.78 2.67
N GLN A 122 15.86 -14.94 3.30
CA GLN A 122 14.43 -15.27 3.55
C GLN A 122 13.56 -15.11 2.30
N ASP A 123 13.94 -14.21 1.39
CA ASP A 123 13.27 -14.01 0.10
C ASP A 123 14.01 -14.75 -1.03
N PRO A 124 13.36 -15.70 -1.74
CA PRO A 124 13.96 -16.41 -2.86
C PRO A 124 14.47 -15.50 -3.99
N ASP A 125 13.81 -14.37 -4.22
CA ASP A 125 14.18 -13.39 -5.26
C ASP A 125 15.23 -12.39 -4.77
N LYS A 126 15.71 -12.55 -3.53
CA LYS A 126 16.70 -11.70 -2.86
C LYS A 126 16.23 -10.24 -2.74
N ASN A 127 14.94 -10.03 -2.55
CA ASN A 127 14.46 -8.69 -2.20
C ASN A 127 14.87 -8.36 -0.77
N THR A 128 15.20 -7.09 -0.58
CA THR A 128 15.58 -6.54 0.73
C THR A 128 14.36 -6.13 1.55
N HIS A 129 13.23 -5.88 0.88
CA HIS A 129 12.00 -5.41 1.49
C HIS A 129 10.80 -6.05 0.80
N ARG A 130 9.70 -6.22 1.53
CA ARG A 130 8.38 -6.54 1.02
C ARG A 130 7.43 -5.38 1.31
N VAL A 131 6.52 -5.09 0.40
CA VAL A 131 5.38 -4.22 0.67
C VAL A 131 4.10 -4.95 0.36
N THR A 132 3.21 -5.01 1.34
CA THR A 132 1.84 -5.49 1.17
C THR A 132 0.90 -4.31 1.10
N LEU A 133 0.11 -4.23 0.04
CA LEU A 133 -0.98 -3.30 -0.09
C LEU A 133 -2.29 -4.00 0.30
N ALA A 134 -3.14 -3.29 1.04
CA ALA A 134 -4.47 -3.76 1.41
C ALA A 134 -5.52 -2.78 0.89
N PHE A 135 -6.54 -3.30 0.21
CA PHE A 135 -7.62 -2.54 -0.38
C PHE A 135 -8.96 -2.98 0.19
N ASP A 136 -9.66 -2.07 0.87
CA ASP A 136 -11.08 -2.24 1.18
C ASP A 136 -11.88 -2.05 -0.11
N THR A 137 -12.50 -3.13 -0.58
CA THR A 137 -13.25 -3.16 -1.84
C THR A 137 -14.72 -2.79 -1.68
N SER A 138 -15.11 -2.26 -0.52
CA SER A 138 -16.43 -1.67 -0.31
C SER A 138 -16.68 -0.55 -1.32
N VAL A 139 -17.87 -0.55 -1.92
CA VAL A 139 -18.27 0.43 -2.93
C VAL A 139 -19.46 1.22 -2.41
N PHE A 140 -19.37 2.55 -2.50
CA PHE A 140 -20.42 3.46 -2.05
C PHE A 140 -21.35 3.84 -3.20
N ASP A 141 -22.57 4.26 -2.85
CA ASP A 141 -23.47 4.88 -3.82
C ASP A 141 -22.95 6.28 -4.19
N ASP A 142 -23.20 6.71 -5.43
CA ASP A 142 -22.82 8.04 -5.86
C ASP A 142 -23.68 9.09 -5.17
N ASN A 143 -23.03 9.87 -4.30
CA ASN A 143 -23.63 11.04 -3.69
C ASN A 143 -22.64 12.20 -3.75
N SER A 144 -22.96 13.21 -4.56
CA SER A 144 -22.12 14.40 -4.75
C SER A 144 -21.93 15.22 -3.46
N ASP A 145 -22.83 15.07 -2.49
CA ASP A 145 -22.78 15.80 -1.23
C ASP A 145 -21.93 15.09 -0.16
N MET A 146 -21.46 13.86 -0.46
CA MET A 146 -20.62 13.08 0.44
C MET A 146 -19.15 13.15 0.04
N GLN A 147 -18.27 13.07 1.03
CA GLN A 147 -16.84 12.97 0.81
C GLN A 147 -16.51 11.66 0.08
N TYR A 148 -15.56 11.71 -0.86
CA TYR A 148 -15.16 10.57 -1.67
C TYR A 148 -14.26 9.60 -0.88
N LEU A 149 -14.85 8.81 0.01
CA LEU A 149 -14.11 7.96 0.96
C LEU A 149 -13.69 6.61 0.35
N ALA A 150 -14.57 5.99 -0.43
CA ALA A 150 -14.37 4.71 -1.10
C ALA A 150 -14.74 4.81 -2.59
N PRO A 151 -14.26 3.89 -3.46
CA PRO A 151 -14.74 3.81 -4.84
C PRO A 151 -16.27 3.78 -4.92
N THR A 152 -16.86 4.41 -5.93
CA THR A 152 -18.33 4.46 -6.10
C THR A 152 -18.84 3.49 -7.15
N ARG A 153 -20.17 3.27 -7.17
CA ARG A 153 -20.80 2.46 -8.22
C ARG A 153 -20.55 3.03 -9.62
N ALA A 154 -20.58 4.36 -9.80
CA ALA A 154 -20.24 4.98 -11.07
C ALA A 154 -18.78 4.74 -11.45
N ASP A 155 -17.85 4.73 -10.50
CA ASP A 155 -16.45 4.41 -10.81
C ASP A 155 -16.33 2.99 -11.39
N VAL A 156 -17.00 2.01 -10.78
CA VAL A 156 -17.00 0.62 -11.26
C VAL A 156 -17.65 0.53 -12.64
N GLN A 157 -18.82 1.14 -12.83
CA GLN A 157 -19.55 1.12 -14.11
C GLN A 157 -18.77 1.82 -15.23
N ALA A 158 -18.07 2.91 -14.92
CA ALA A 158 -17.25 3.65 -15.88
C ALA A 158 -15.90 2.98 -16.16
N GLY A 159 -15.54 1.91 -15.44
CA GLY A 159 -14.22 1.29 -15.54
C GLY A 159 -13.10 2.23 -15.10
N ALA A 160 -13.37 3.08 -14.09
CA ALA A 160 -12.42 4.06 -13.59
C ALA A 160 -11.13 3.39 -13.11
N THR A 161 -10.00 4.04 -13.39
CA THR A 161 -8.68 3.57 -13.01
C THR A 161 -8.19 4.31 -11.77
N PHE A 162 -7.50 3.59 -10.89
CA PHE A 162 -6.91 4.11 -9.67
C PHE A 162 -5.41 3.87 -9.71
N SER A 163 -4.63 4.78 -9.17
CA SER A 163 -3.16 4.67 -9.16
C SER A 163 -2.57 5.30 -7.91
N PHE A 164 -1.44 4.76 -7.48
CA PHE A 164 -0.71 5.27 -6.33
C PHE A 164 -0.05 6.61 -6.67
N ALA A 165 -0.46 7.66 -5.97
CA ALA A 165 0.11 9.00 -6.09
C ALA A 165 1.19 9.19 -5.02
N HIS A 166 2.41 9.59 -5.38
CA HIS A 166 3.48 9.70 -4.38
C HIS A 166 4.33 10.96 -4.53
N ARG A 167 4.05 11.78 -5.55
CA ARG A 167 4.73 13.07 -5.75
C ARG A 167 3.93 14.19 -5.11
N GLY A 168 4.62 15.20 -4.58
CA GLY A 168 3.96 16.31 -3.86
C GLY A 168 2.92 17.06 -4.69
N ASN A 169 3.09 17.17 -6.00
CA ASN A 169 2.12 17.80 -6.90
C ASN A 169 0.87 16.94 -7.18
N GLN A 170 0.91 15.64 -6.89
CA GLN A 170 -0.20 14.72 -7.09
C GLN A 170 -1.08 14.59 -5.84
N MET A 171 -0.45 14.58 -4.66
CA MET A 171 -1.13 14.24 -3.39
C MET A 171 -0.78 15.15 -2.22
N GLY A 172 -0.20 16.34 -2.46
CA GLY A 172 0.26 17.22 -1.37
C GLY A 172 -0.82 17.55 -0.32
N TRP A 173 -2.09 17.61 -0.72
CA TRP A 173 -3.24 17.82 0.17
C TRP A 173 -3.60 16.61 1.04
N PHE A 174 -3.23 15.39 0.64
CA PHE A 174 -3.64 14.15 1.29
C PHE A 174 -3.10 14.05 2.71
N GLY A 175 -1.84 14.44 2.92
CA GLY A 175 -1.21 14.49 4.24
C GLY A 175 -1.89 15.46 5.21
N GLU A 176 -2.59 16.48 4.71
CA GLU A 176 -3.23 17.52 5.52
C GLU A 176 -4.67 17.16 5.94
N LEU A 177 -5.18 16.02 5.49
CA LEU A 177 -6.45 15.50 6.00
C LEU A 177 -6.30 15.23 7.50
N PRO A 178 -7.21 15.72 8.37
CA PRO A 178 -7.03 15.64 9.81
C PRO A 178 -6.78 14.23 10.35
N TRP A 179 -7.42 13.22 9.76
CA TRP A 179 -7.23 11.83 10.17
C TRP A 179 -5.89 11.25 9.68
N ILE A 180 -5.36 11.71 8.54
CA ILE A 180 -4.03 11.31 8.05
C ILE A 180 -2.96 11.95 8.92
N GLU A 181 -3.05 13.26 9.15
CA GLU A 181 -2.12 14.01 10.00
C GLU A 181 -2.04 13.40 11.40
N GLY A 182 -3.20 13.14 12.03
CA GLY A 182 -3.26 12.48 13.33
C GLY A 182 -2.61 11.09 13.31
N TRP A 183 -2.88 10.29 12.27
CA TRP A 183 -2.31 8.95 12.11
C TRP A 183 -0.79 8.98 12.00
N ILE A 184 -0.23 9.78 11.07
CA ILE A 184 1.22 9.82 10.86
C ILE A 184 1.96 10.41 12.07
N ARG A 185 1.31 11.33 12.79
CA ARG A 185 1.83 11.90 14.04
C ARG A 185 1.89 10.85 15.15
N GLU A 186 0.84 10.04 15.30
CA GLU A 186 0.81 8.92 16.26
C GLU A 186 1.90 7.89 15.96
N LEU A 187 2.04 7.48 14.69
CA LEU A 187 3.09 6.55 14.29
C LEU A 187 4.51 7.07 14.58
N PHE A 188 4.73 8.38 14.38
CA PHE A 188 6.00 9.00 14.72
C PHE A 188 6.26 8.95 16.23
N LEU A 189 5.27 9.33 17.05
CA LEU A 189 5.39 9.31 18.50
C LEU A 189 5.68 7.91 19.06
N ASP A 190 4.98 6.89 18.58
CA ASP A 190 5.17 5.51 19.00
C ASP A 190 6.57 4.98 18.66
N GLY A 191 7.11 5.41 17.53
CA GLY A 191 8.42 4.99 17.03
C GLY A 191 9.60 5.88 17.42
N ALA A 192 9.37 7.10 17.92
CA ALA A 192 10.43 8.07 18.18
C ALA A 192 11.48 7.56 19.17
N ASP A 193 11.07 7.08 20.34
CA ASP A 193 11.99 6.49 21.32
C ASP A 193 12.39 5.05 20.95
N THR A 194 11.40 4.23 20.60
CA THR A 194 11.62 2.78 20.47
C THR A 194 12.42 2.43 19.21
N ARG A 195 12.21 3.15 18.10
CA ARG A 195 12.81 2.87 16.79
C ARG A 195 13.87 3.90 16.41
N LEU A 196 13.60 5.20 16.56
CA LEU A 196 14.57 6.25 16.23
C LEU A 196 15.55 6.55 17.36
N LYS A 197 15.24 6.16 18.61
CA LYS A 197 16.06 6.44 19.80
C LYS A 197 16.20 7.94 20.08
N LEU A 198 15.15 8.71 19.78
CA LEU A 198 15.10 10.14 20.05
C LEU A 198 14.83 10.41 21.54
N PRO A 199 15.61 11.29 22.18
CA PRO A 199 15.28 11.83 23.49
C PRO A 199 13.93 12.57 23.50
N PRO A 200 13.17 12.57 24.60
CA PRO A 200 11.87 13.25 24.68
C PRO A 200 11.91 14.75 24.31
N GLU A 201 12.99 15.45 24.65
CA GLU A 201 13.21 16.86 24.30
C GLU A 201 13.33 17.11 22.79
N ASP A 202 13.88 16.14 22.05
CA ASP A 202 14.06 16.24 20.60
C ASP A 202 12.76 15.89 19.87
N VAL A 203 11.89 15.04 20.45
CA VAL A 203 10.61 14.66 19.84
C VAL A 203 9.73 15.88 19.55
N GLU A 204 9.64 16.83 20.47
CA GLU A 204 8.82 18.04 20.26
C GLU A 204 9.41 18.92 19.14
N ILE A 205 10.74 19.07 19.10
CA ILE A 205 11.45 19.82 18.05
C ILE A 205 11.21 19.17 16.68
N GLU A 206 11.28 17.85 16.59
CA GLU A 206 11.03 17.09 15.36
C GLU A 206 9.55 17.19 14.91
N LEU A 207 8.60 17.24 15.86
CA LEU A 207 7.20 17.50 15.54
C LEU A 207 6.99 18.91 14.99
N GLU A 208 7.60 19.93 15.61
CA GLU A 208 7.58 21.33 15.10
C GLU A 208 8.19 21.45 13.70
N ASN A 209 9.20 20.62 13.40
CA ASN A 209 9.84 20.53 12.09
C ASN A 209 9.07 19.67 11.08
N LEU A 210 7.92 19.10 11.46
CA LEU A 210 7.09 18.22 10.65
C LEU A 210 7.81 16.94 10.18
N SER A 211 8.74 16.41 10.98
CA SER A 211 9.51 15.20 10.62
C SER A 211 8.64 13.95 10.45
N HIS A 212 7.51 13.88 11.15
CA HIS A 212 6.47 12.85 10.91
C HIS A 212 5.96 12.85 9.46
N HIS A 213 5.75 14.02 8.85
CA HIS A 213 5.45 14.11 7.42
C HIS A 213 6.63 13.68 6.56
N ALA A 214 7.85 14.09 6.90
CA ALA A 214 9.04 13.75 6.12
C ALA A 214 9.26 12.23 6.03
N HIS A 215 9.16 11.52 7.16
CA HIS A 215 9.28 10.06 7.20
C HIS A 215 8.18 9.37 6.38
N TYR A 216 6.93 9.80 6.53
CA TYR A 216 5.82 9.27 5.75
C TYR A 216 6.04 9.46 4.24
N LEU A 217 6.39 10.67 3.80
CA LEU A 217 6.63 11.00 2.40
C LEU A 217 7.85 10.25 1.81
N ASN A 218 8.88 10.00 2.61
CA ASN A 218 10.01 9.17 2.20
C ASN A 218 9.59 7.74 1.88
N VAL A 219 8.77 7.12 2.73
CA VAL A 219 8.27 5.76 2.49
C VAL A 219 7.36 5.71 1.27
N LEU A 220 6.47 6.70 1.07
CA LEU A 220 5.67 6.77 -0.15
C LEU A 220 6.55 6.89 -1.41
N ALA A 221 7.59 7.72 -1.36
CA ALA A 221 8.52 7.88 -2.48
C ALA A 221 9.30 6.60 -2.77
N LEU A 222 9.70 5.85 -1.74
CA LEU A 222 10.35 4.54 -1.90
C LEU A 222 9.42 3.52 -2.56
N ILE A 223 8.18 3.40 -2.08
CA ILE A 223 7.17 2.50 -2.67
C ILE A 223 6.96 2.86 -4.14
N GLY A 224 6.77 4.15 -4.43
CA GLY A 224 6.53 4.63 -5.80
C GLY A 224 7.71 4.38 -6.74
N ARG A 225 8.95 4.42 -6.21
CA ARG A 225 10.18 4.18 -6.99
C ARG A 225 10.47 2.70 -7.22
N TYR A 226 10.28 1.86 -6.21
CA TYR A 226 10.80 0.49 -6.20
C TYR A 226 9.75 -0.61 -6.36
N ALA A 227 8.47 -0.37 -6.02
CA ALA A 227 7.46 -1.41 -6.06
C ALA A 227 6.81 -1.60 -7.44
N THR A 228 6.98 -0.63 -8.36
CA THR A 228 6.35 -0.64 -9.71
C THR A 228 4.86 -1.02 -9.63
N LEU A 229 4.07 -0.23 -8.90
CA LEU A 229 2.68 -0.54 -8.63
C LEU A 229 1.83 -0.45 -9.90
N PRO A 230 0.92 -1.41 -10.16
CA PRO A 230 0.04 -1.39 -11.31
C PRO A 230 -1.07 -0.33 -11.15
N THR A 231 -1.67 0.04 -12.27
CA THR A 231 -2.98 0.69 -12.25
C THR A 231 -4.04 -0.30 -11.78
N ILE A 232 -5.02 0.15 -11.00
CA ILE A 232 -6.05 -0.70 -10.41
C ILE A 232 -7.40 -0.35 -11.03
N THR A 233 -8.22 -1.36 -11.31
CA THR A 233 -9.65 -1.18 -11.60
C THR A 233 -10.49 -2.10 -10.75
N LEU A 234 -11.67 -1.65 -10.34
CA LEU A 234 -12.65 -2.51 -9.70
C LEU A 234 -13.60 -3.09 -10.75
N LEU A 235 -13.82 -4.39 -10.69
CA LEU A 235 -14.91 -5.04 -11.42
C LEU A 235 -16.12 -5.25 -10.52
N SER A 236 -17.29 -5.22 -11.16
CA SER A 236 -18.54 -5.61 -10.53
C SER A 236 -18.52 -7.10 -10.15
N ASN A 237 -19.27 -7.44 -9.12
CA ASN A 237 -19.49 -8.81 -8.65
C ASN A 237 -21.00 -9.12 -8.62
N SER A 238 -21.70 -8.68 -9.67
CA SER A 238 -23.14 -8.81 -9.80
C SER A 238 -23.49 -10.08 -10.59
N PRO A 239 -24.57 -10.81 -10.25
CA PRO A 239 -24.94 -12.03 -10.97
C PRO A 239 -25.19 -11.86 -12.48
N GLY A 240 -25.45 -10.62 -12.92
CA GLY A 240 -25.71 -10.26 -14.31
C GLY A 240 -24.47 -9.86 -15.12
N ASP A 241 -23.27 -9.87 -14.51
CA ASP A 241 -22.04 -9.50 -15.21
C ASP A 241 -21.66 -10.52 -16.29
N VAL A 242 -21.02 -10.03 -17.36
CA VAL A 242 -20.57 -10.85 -18.50
C VAL A 242 -19.46 -11.80 -18.04
N ASP A 243 -18.47 -11.27 -17.34
CA ASP A 243 -17.41 -12.03 -16.70
C ASP A 243 -17.91 -12.49 -15.34
N LYS A 244 -18.23 -13.78 -15.23
CA LYS A 244 -18.72 -14.35 -13.97
C LYS A 244 -17.57 -14.70 -13.04
N ALA A 245 -17.80 -14.52 -11.74
CA ALA A 245 -16.92 -15.06 -10.72
C ALA A 245 -16.77 -16.58 -10.90
N ILE A 246 -15.58 -17.09 -10.66
CA ILE A 246 -15.30 -18.52 -10.67
C ILE A 246 -15.92 -19.12 -9.41
N GLU A 247 -16.75 -20.15 -9.57
CA GLU A 247 -17.26 -20.89 -8.41
C GLU A 247 -16.13 -21.70 -7.79
N VAL A 248 -15.99 -21.60 -6.47
CA VAL A 248 -14.95 -22.31 -5.71
C VAL A 248 -15.61 -23.14 -4.62
N ASP A 249 -15.37 -24.45 -4.64
CA ASP A 249 -15.72 -25.32 -3.52
C ASP A 249 -14.56 -25.31 -2.51
N MET A 250 -14.87 -25.03 -1.24
CA MET A 250 -13.93 -25.20 -0.14
C MET A 250 -14.24 -26.52 0.57
N VAL A 251 -13.29 -27.45 0.54
CA VAL A 251 -13.36 -28.72 1.27
C VAL A 251 -12.46 -28.61 2.49
N LEU A 252 -13.04 -28.77 3.68
CA LEU A 252 -12.30 -28.79 4.93
C LEU A 252 -12.24 -30.22 5.47
N ASP A 253 -11.04 -30.73 5.68
CA ASP A 253 -10.79 -31.96 6.43
C ASP A 253 -10.50 -31.61 7.89
N VAL A 254 -11.52 -31.75 8.74
CA VAL A 254 -11.47 -31.36 10.15
C VAL A 254 -11.10 -32.57 11.00
N GLY A 255 -9.82 -32.66 11.39
CA GLY A 255 -9.34 -33.64 12.34
C GLY A 255 -9.49 -33.20 13.80
N ASN A 256 -9.12 -34.08 14.73
CA ASN A 256 -9.16 -33.78 16.17
C ASN A 256 -8.09 -32.77 16.62
N SER A 257 -7.01 -32.62 15.86
CA SER A 257 -5.85 -31.79 16.21
C SER A 257 -5.42 -30.85 15.10
N ARG A 258 -5.66 -31.24 13.85
CA ARG A 258 -5.26 -30.49 12.66
C ARG A 258 -6.42 -30.46 11.68
N THR A 259 -6.64 -29.29 11.11
CA THR A 259 -7.58 -29.04 10.03
C THR A 259 -6.80 -28.66 8.77
N CYS A 260 -7.20 -29.23 7.64
CA CYS A 260 -6.68 -28.86 6.32
C CYS A 260 -7.82 -28.33 5.46
N GLY A 261 -7.51 -27.46 4.50
CA GLY A 261 -8.46 -26.97 3.52
C GLY A 261 -7.94 -27.13 2.10
N ILE A 262 -8.83 -27.44 1.16
CA ILE A 262 -8.55 -27.44 -0.28
C ILE A 262 -9.62 -26.58 -0.96
N LEU A 263 -9.18 -25.72 -1.87
CA LEU A 263 -10.03 -24.94 -2.76
C LEU A 263 -10.05 -25.60 -4.14
N ILE A 264 -11.24 -25.76 -4.72
CA ILE A 264 -11.44 -26.39 -6.02
C ILE A 264 -12.22 -25.41 -6.90
N GLU A 265 -11.57 -24.89 -7.94
CA GLU A 265 -12.21 -23.99 -8.89
C GLU A 265 -13.05 -24.76 -9.92
N LYS A 266 -14.21 -24.21 -10.28
CA LYS A 266 -15.10 -24.74 -11.31
C LYS A 266 -15.07 -23.84 -12.55
N HIS A 267 -14.28 -24.25 -13.53
CA HIS A 267 -14.22 -23.57 -14.82
C HIS A 267 -15.22 -24.16 -15.82
N ALA A 268 -16.06 -23.31 -16.41
CA ALA A 268 -17.12 -23.74 -17.34
C ALA A 268 -16.61 -24.47 -18.61
N GLN A 269 -15.30 -24.39 -18.91
CA GLN A 269 -14.68 -25.01 -20.09
C GLN A 269 -13.82 -26.25 -19.78
N GLN A 270 -13.75 -26.72 -18.52
CA GLN A 270 -13.00 -27.94 -18.19
C GLN A 270 -13.87 -29.21 -18.34
N SER A 271 -13.34 -30.21 -19.04
CA SER A 271 -13.92 -31.56 -19.13
C SER A 271 -13.89 -32.25 -17.75
N GLN A 272 -15.00 -32.88 -17.37
CA GLN A 272 -15.31 -33.45 -16.04
C GLN A 272 -14.31 -34.48 -15.48
N GLU A 273 -13.31 -34.93 -16.24
CA GLU A 273 -12.51 -36.11 -15.87
C GLU A 273 -11.28 -35.81 -15.01
N VAL A 274 -10.82 -34.54 -14.90
CA VAL A 274 -9.75 -34.16 -13.96
C VAL A 274 -9.94 -32.70 -13.49
N PRO A 275 -10.27 -32.43 -12.21
CA PRO A 275 -10.28 -31.06 -11.69
C PRO A 275 -8.83 -30.58 -11.62
N THR A 276 -8.46 -29.67 -12.50
CA THR A 276 -7.06 -29.30 -12.76
C THR A 276 -6.58 -28.13 -11.91
N ASP A 277 -7.52 -27.39 -11.29
CA ASP A 277 -7.21 -26.20 -10.48
C ASP A 277 -7.65 -26.43 -9.03
N LYS A 278 -6.81 -27.18 -8.30
CA LYS A 278 -6.95 -27.43 -6.86
C LYS A 278 -5.77 -26.78 -6.14
N TYR A 279 -6.05 -26.10 -5.05
CA TYR A 279 -5.04 -25.40 -4.26
C TYR A 279 -5.25 -25.69 -2.78
N GLU A 280 -4.15 -25.81 -2.03
CA GLU A 280 -4.20 -25.87 -0.58
C GLU A 280 -4.70 -24.52 -0.03
N LEU A 281 -5.51 -24.56 1.02
CA LEU A 281 -5.98 -23.34 1.69
C LEU A 281 -4.81 -22.71 2.44
N GLU A 282 -4.36 -21.55 1.97
CA GLU A 282 -3.36 -20.74 2.65
C GLU A 282 -4.03 -19.68 3.54
N LEU A 283 -3.58 -19.58 4.79
CA LEU A 283 -4.04 -18.56 5.73
C LEU A 283 -3.04 -17.40 5.77
N ARG A 284 -3.53 -16.18 5.59
CA ARG A 284 -2.73 -14.96 5.75
C ARG A 284 -2.82 -14.46 7.19
N ASP A 285 -1.67 -14.17 7.79
CA ASP A 285 -1.59 -13.50 9.08
C ASP A 285 -2.02 -12.03 8.94
N LEU A 286 -3.15 -11.62 9.50
CA LEU A 286 -3.59 -10.22 9.38
C LEU A 286 -2.76 -9.25 10.23
N THR A 287 -2.00 -9.75 11.21
CA THR A 287 -1.05 -8.96 12.00
C THR A 287 0.25 -8.74 11.24
N SER A 288 0.75 -9.80 10.61
CA SER A 288 2.00 -9.82 9.82
C SER A 288 1.73 -10.35 8.40
N PRO A 289 1.06 -9.58 7.53
CA PRO A 289 0.50 -10.03 6.24
C PRO A 289 1.52 -10.55 5.22
N GLU A 290 2.81 -10.29 5.44
CA GLU A 290 3.94 -10.91 4.77
C GLU A 290 4.15 -12.38 5.16
N HIS A 291 3.33 -12.94 6.06
CA HIS A 291 3.35 -14.35 6.44
C HIS A 291 2.08 -15.06 5.99
N LEU A 292 2.29 -16.12 5.21
CA LEU A 292 1.29 -17.12 4.87
C LEU A 292 1.59 -18.44 5.58
N TYR A 293 0.53 -19.17 5.91
CA TYR A 293 0.58 -20.51 6.50
C TYR A 293 -0.23 -21.46 5.61
N ALA A 294 0.46 -22.36 4.92
CA ALA A 294 -0.16 -23.44 4.13
C ALA A 294 -0.28 -24.76 4.92
N GLU A 295 0.44 -24.85 6.04
CA GLU A 295 0.43 -26.04 6.90
C GLU A 295 -0.92 -26.23 7.60
N PRO A 296 -1.28 -27.48 7.95
CA PRO A 296 -2.51 -27.77 8.69
C PRO A 296 -2.60 -26.94 9.98
N PHE A 297 -3.72 -26.27 10.20
CA PHE A 297 -3.93 -25.38 11.34
C PHE A 297 -4.67 -26.08 12.49
N GLU A 298 -4.55 -25.56 13.71
CA GLU A 298 -5.16 -26.19 14.88
C GLU A 298 -6.69 -26.14 14.80
N SER A 299 -7.33 -27.27 15.09
CA SER A 299 -8.79 -27.39 15.10
C SER A 299 -9.45 -26.80 16.36
N ARG A 300 -8.64 -26.23 17.27
CA ARG A 300 -9.08 -25.60 18.52
C ARG A 300 -8.50 -24.20 18.61
N VAL A 301 -9.33 -23.26 19.02
CA VAL A 301 -8.91 -21.91 19.41
C VAL A 301 -9.12 -21.83 20.91
N GLU A 302 -8.03 -21.72 21.68
CA GLU A 302 -8.08 -21.46 23.11
C GLU A 302 -7.75 -19.97 23.32
N PHE A 303 -8.62 -19.26 24.06
CA PHE A 303 -8.48 -17.84 24.38
C PHE A 303 -8.05 -17.64 25.84
#